data_AF-A0A4Q7KID5-F1
#
_entry.id   AF-A0A4Q7KID5-F1
#
_cell.length_a   1.000
_cell.length_b   1.000
_cell.length_c   1.000
_cell.angle_alpha   90.00
_cell.angle_beta   90.00
_cell.angle_gamma   90.00
#
_symmetry.space_group_name_H-M   'P 1'
#
loop_
_entity.id
_entity.type
_entity.pdbx_description
1 polymer ?
#
loop_
_entity_poly.entity_id
_entity_poly.type
_entity_poly.pdbx_seq_one_letter_code
_entity_poly.pdbx_strand_id
1 'polypeptide(L)' 'MTLLCRHHHTTIHQQDWEIIMRNGIPHYIPPAWIDPDRKAIRNTMHVGAA' A
#
# COMPACT_ATOMS: atom_id res chain seq x y z
N MET A 1 -2.17 -7.41 8.42
CA MET A 1 -3.09 -6.32 8.81
C MET A 1 -2.29 -5.03 8.85
N THR A 2 -2.64 -4.05 8.02
CA THR A 2 -1.98 -2.74 7.99
C THR A 2 -2.91 -1.70 8.62
N LEU A 3 -2.41 -0.94 9.58
CA LEU A 3 -3.16 0.17 10.17
C LEU A 3 -2.85 1.44 9.38
N LEU A 4 -3.73 1.79 8.45
CA LEU A 4 -3.72 3.10 7.79
C LEU A 4 -4.61 4.10 8.56
N CYS A 5 -4.57 5.38 8.22
CA CYS A 5 -5.58 6.34 8.70
C CYS A 5 -6.88 6.21 7.89
N ARG A 6 -8.02 6.64 8.44
CA ARG A 6 -9.36 6.50 7.81
C ARG A 6 -9.37 6.88 6.33
N HIS A 7 -8.75 8.01 5.96
CA HIS A 7 -8.70 8.46 4.58
C HIS A 7 -8.02 7.44 3.66
N HIS A 8 -6.83 6.96 4.04
CA HIS A 8 -6.08 5.97 3.26
C HIS A 8 -6.73 4.58 3.27
N HIS A 9 -7.42 4.19 4.35
CA HIS A 9 -8.23 2.96 4.33
C HIS A 9 -9.31 3.04 3.26
N THR A 10 -10.06 4.13 3.23
CA THR A 10 -11.13 4.32 2.24
C THR A 10 -10.57 4.29 0.82
N THR A 11 -9.47 5.02 0.56
CA THR A 11 -8.84 5.04 -0.76
C THR A 11 -8.42 3.65 -1.22
N ILE A 12 -7.76 2.86 -0.37
CA ILE A 12 -7.33 1.51 -0.75
C ILE A 12 -8.50 0.56 -0.97
N HIS A 13 -9.58 0.70 -0.20
CA HIS A 13 -10.75 -0.16 -0.38
C HIS A 13 -11.61 0.21 -1.59
N GLN A 14 -11.62 1.47 -2.00
CA GLN A 14 -12.52 1.99 -3.04
C GLN A 14 -11.86 2.15 -4.40
N GLN A 15 -10.54 2.18 -4.44
CA GLN A 15 -9.75 2.31 -5.67
C GLN A 15 -8.89 1.05 -5.81
N ASP A 16 -8.54 0.66 -7.03
CA ASP A 16 -7.85 -0.61 -7.39
C ASP A 16 -6.40 -0.72 -6.86
N TRP A 17 -6.20 -0.39 -5.59
CA TRP A 17 -4.98 -0.59 -4.84
C TRP A 17 -4.93 -2.01 -4.34
N GLU A 18 -3.76 -2.62 -4.46
CA GLU A 18 -3.49 -3.92 -3.86
C GLU A 18 -2.43 -3.78 -2.78
N ILE A 19 -2.53 -4.63 -1.76
CA ILE A 19 -1.52 -4.71 -0.71
C ILE A 19 -0.92 -6.11 -0.74
N ILE A 20 0.40 -6.17 -0.87
CA ILE A 20 1.16 -7.42 -0.71
C ILE A 20 2.07 -7.31 0.51
N MET A 21 2.27 -8.43 1.20
CA MET A 21 3.22 -8.50 2.31
C MET A 21 4.54 -9.09 1.80
N ARG A 22 5.65 -8.37 1.99
CA ARG A 22 7.01 -8.85 1.71
C ARG A 22 7.84 -8.75 2.98
N ASN A 23 8.32 -9.88 3.49
CA ASN A 23 9.11 -9.94 4.72
C ASN A 23 8.45 -9.23 5.93
N GLY A 24 7.13 -9.40 6.09
CA GLY A 24 6.37 -8.72 7.16
C GLY A 24 6.10 -7.23 6.92
N ILE A 25 6.60 -6.66 5.82
CA ILE A 25 6.41 -5.25 5.47
C ILE A 25 5.33 -5.15 4.38
N PRO A 26 4.34 -4.26 4.55
CA PRO A 26 3.36 -4.01 3.50
C PRO A 26 3.94 -3.20 2.36
N HIS A 27 3.70 -3.69 1.14
CA HIS A 27 3.89 -2.94 -0.10
C HIS A 27 2.54 -2.67 -0.73
N TYR A 28 2.37 -1.46 -1.24
CA TYR A 28 1.17 -0.95 -1.87
C TYR A 28 1.39 -0.95 -3.38
N ILE A 29 0.45 -1.49 -4.13
CA ILE A 29 0.46 -1.50 -5.58
C ILE A 29 -0.63 -0.54 -6.03
N PRO A 30 -0.29 0.54 -6.75
CA PRO A 30 -1.29 1.47 -7.22
C PRO A 30 -2.13 0.91 -8.39
N PRO A 31 -3.29 1.51 -8.66
CA PRO A 31 -4.03 1.32 -9.90
C PRO A 31 -3.21 1.68 -11.15
N ALA A 32 -3.55 1.05 -12.28
CA ALA A 32 -2.85 1.26 -13.56
C ALA A 32 -2.91 2.70 -14.09
N TRP A 33 -3.91 3.49 -13.68
CA TRP A 33 -4.03 4.90 -14.05
C TRP A 33 -3.11 5.82 -13.25
N ILE A 34 -2.56 5.36 -12.12
CA ILE A 34 -1.52 6.06 -11.35
C ILE A 34 -0.12 5.60 -11.80
N ASP A 35 0.08 4.29 -11.91
CA ASP A 35 1.30 3.68 -12.41
C ASP A 35 0.95 2.55 -13.38
N PRO A 36 1.18 2.73 -14.69
CA PRO A 36 0.92 1.70 -15.69
C PRO A 36 1.66 0.39 -15.43
N ASP A 37 2.84 0.45 -14.79
CA ASP A 37 3.65 -0.72 -14.48
C ASP A 37 3.21 -1.41 -13.18
N ARG A 38 2.26 -0.80 -12.43
CA ARG A 38 1.77 -1.25 -11.13
C ARG A 38 2.91 -1.70 -10.20
N LYS A 39 3.95 -0.86 -10.06
CA LYS A 39 5.10 -1.19 -9.23
C LYS A 39 4.75 -1.11 -7.75
N ALA A 40 5.15 -2.14 -7.02
CA ALA A 40 4.94 -2.23 -5.58
C ALA A 40 5.82 -1.21 -4.83
N ILE A 41 5.19 -0.21 -4.21
CA ILE A 41 5.85 0.82 -3.41
C ILE A 41 5.73 0.50 -1.92
N ARG A 42 6.72 0.92 -1.13
CA ARG A 42 6.74 0.77 0.33
C ARG A 42 6.77 2.16 0.96
N ASN A 43 6.01 2.34 2.03
CA ASN A 43 6.18 3.52 2.88
C ASN A 43 7.51 3.40 3.66
N THR A 44 8.39 4.38 3.51
CA THR A 44 9.70 4.44 4.20
C THR A 44 9.69 5.38 5.41
N MET A 45 8.61 6.15 5.64
CA MET A 45 8.51 7.10 6.75
C MET A 45 8.36 6.43 8.11
N HIS A 46 7.74 5.24 8.14
CA HIS A 46 7.58 4.46 9.35
C HIS A 46 8.29 3.12 9.15
N VAL A 47 9.43 2.96 9.80
CA VAL A 47 10.10 1.66 9.90
C VAL A 47 9.25 0.85 10.88
N GLY A 48 8.47 -0.10 10.38
CA GLY A 48 7.73 -1.02 11.24
C GLY A 48 8.70 -1.69 12.22
N ALA A 49 8.40 -1.62 13.51
CA ALA A 49 9.16 -2.36 14.52
C ALA A 49 9.07 -3.85 14.19
N ALA A 50 10.22 -4.52 14.19
CA ALA A 50 10.36 -5.95 13.93
C ALA A 50 9.72 -6.79 15.03
#